data_AF-A0A7C4SQN7-F1
#
_entry.id   AF-A0A7C4SQN7-F1
#
_cell.length_a   1.000
_cell.length_b   1.000
_cell.length_c   1.000
_cell.angle_alpha   90.00
_cell.angle_beta   90.00
_cell.angle_gamma   90.00
#
_symmetry.space_group_name_H-M   'P 1'
#
loop_
_entity.id
_entity.type
_entity.pdbx_description
1 polymer ?
#
loop_
_entity_poly.entity_id
_entity_poly.type
_entity_poly.pdbx_seq_one_letter_code
_entity_poly.pdbx_strand_id
1 'polypeptide(L)'
;MIGIFREEVYSPNRVEDDAAILRLTAEALSAEGLDIQLVRPQDLSADATPDMTFAMCEGSDCLKILKSWEARGYPVFNSPRAVENCHRYRMLSLIAGTPIPFPKTLLIRTHEHVNGQFDLSRGVWVKRGDVHSTHPSDVRLIHDRSSLEEALQAFRDRLITQAVLQEHIHGDLVKFYGIPSRKWFRFFYHKPDKVNGHPFSPEKLQRTAETAAARLGLQVFGGDVVVTRDRHYIIDINSWPSFAICREEAADQIASFLLDRYRKWESHQGLQRRLA
;
A
#
# COMPACT_ATOMS: atom_id res chain seq x y z
N MET A 1 11.18 -17.89 9.95
CA MET A 1 10.81 -16.69 9.16
C MET A 1 10.63 -15.48 10.07
N ILE A 2 10.76 -14.26 9.53
CA ILE A 2 10.54 -13.03 10.29
C ILE A 2 9.32 -12.27 9.74
N GLY A 3 8.38 -11.92 10.61
CA GLY A 3 7.29 -10.98 10.34
C GLY A 3 7.57 -9.62 10.96
N ILE A 4 7.43 -8.53 10.21
CA ILE A 4 7.76 -7.17 10.71
C ILE A 4 6.51 -6.31 10.78
N PHE A 5 6.24 -5.76 11.96
CA PHE A 5 5.14 -4.81 12.19
C PHE A 5 5.34 -3.51 11.42
N ARG A 6 4.23 -2.84 11.10
CA ARG A 6 4.27 -1.45 10.64
C ARG A 6 4.67 -0.52 11.79
N GLU A 7 5.43 0.52 11.47
CA GLU A 7 5.73 1.60 12.40
C GLU A 7 4.43 2.33 12.77
N GLU A 8 4.21 2.61 14.07
CA GLU A 8 2.97 3.24 14.54
C GLU A 8 2.65 4.57 13.84
N VAL A 9 3.69 5.33 13.46
CA VAL A 9 3.56 6.60 12.72
C VAL A 9 2.89 6.42 11.36
N TYR A 10 2.99 5.25 10.72
CA TYR A 10 2.34 4.93 9.45
C TYR A 10 0.97 4.23 9.63
N SER A 11 0.51 4.07 10.87
CA SER A 11 -0.77 3.44 11.22
C SER A 11 -1.73 4.40 11.96
N PRO A 12 -1.96 5.64 11.50
CA PRO A 12 -2.80 6.59 12.24
C PRO A 12 -4.22 6.03 12.43
N ASN A 13 -4.63 5.87 13.70
CA ASN A 13 -5.89 5.25 14.13
C ASN A 13 -6.10 3.80 13.67
N ARG A 14 -5.03 3.10 13.28
CA ARG A 14 -5.07 1.73 12.73
C ARG A 14 -4.00 0.79 13.30
N VAL A 15 -3.25 1.21 14.32
CA VAL A 15 -2.17 0.42 14.93
C VAL A 15 -2.61 -1.01 15.26
N GLU A 16 -3.74 -1.17 15.95
CA GLU A 16 -4.25 -2.49 16.31
C GLU A 16 -4.75 -3.29 15.11
N ASP A 17 -5.41 -2.63 14.14
CA ASP A 17 -5.90 -3.27 12.93
C ASP A 17 -4.74 -3.82 12.08
N ASP A 18 -3.66 -3.04 11.95
CA ASP A 18 -2.44 -3.42 11.22
C ASP A 18 -1.67 -4.52 11.95
N ALA A 19 -1.52 -4.41 13.27
CA ALA A 19 -0.85 -5.44 14.06
C ALA A 19 -1.62 -6.78 14.03
N ALA A 20 -2.96 -6.72 14.04
CA ALA A 20 -3.80 -7.91 14.03
C ALA A 20 -3.64 -8.74 12.76
N ILE A 21 -3.60 -8.14 11.57
CA ILE A 21 -3.42 -8.91 10.33
C ILE A 21 -2.04 -9.60 10.28
N LEU A 22 -0.99 -8.95 10.78
CA LEU A 22 0.34 -9.57 10.84
C LEU A 22 0.36 -10.75 11.80
N ARG A 23 -0.24 -10.59 12.99
CA ARG A 23 -0.33 -11.66 14.01
C ARG A 23 -1.11 -12.86 13.47
N LEU A 24 -2.29 -12.65 12.90
CA LEU A 24 -3.08 -13.74 12.31
C LEU A 24 -2.34 -14.44 11.16
N THR A 25 -1.63 -13.69 10.32
CA THR A 25 -0.78 -14.27 9.27
C THR A 25 0.33 -15.15 9.87
N ALA A 26 0.97 -14.69 10.94
CA ALA A 26 2.00 -15.45 11.64
C ALA A 26 1.43 -16.70 12.34
N GLU A 27 0.27 -16.59 12.99
CA GLU A 27 -0.42 -17.72 13.62
C GLU A 27 -0.77 -18.81 12.59
N ALA A 28 -1.31 -18.41 11.43
CA ALA A 28 -1.62 -19.34 10.34
C ALA A 28 -0.35 -20.02 9.77
N LEU A 29 0.77 -19.30 9.66
CA LEU A 29 2.06 -19.89 9.26
C LEU A 29 2.63 -20.85 10.32
N SER A 30 2.52 -20.48 11.61
CA SER A 30 2.96 -21.33 12.72
C SER A 30 2.15 -22.62 12.81
N ALA A 31 0.85 -22.58 12.50
CA ALA A 31 0.00 -23.76 12.42
C ALA A 31 0.45 -24.76 11.32
N GLU A 32 1.14 -24.28 10.29
CA GLU A 32 1.77 -25.09 9.24
C GLU A 32 3.18 -25.58 9.61
N GLY A 33 3.61 -25.37 10.87
CA GLY A 33 4.88 -25.87 11.42
C GLY A 33 6.09 -24.98 11.14
N LEU A 34 5.89 -23.74 10.68
CA LEU A 34 6.98 -22.79 10.48
C LEU A 34 7.28 -22.03 11.78
N ASP A 35 8.57 -21.84 12.08
CA ASP A 35 8.98 -20.97 13.19
C ASP A 35 8.90 -19.50 12.75
N ILE A 36 8.05 -18.71 13.40
CA ILE A 36 7.77 -17.32 13.05
C ILE A 36 8.16 -16.39 14.19
N GLN A 37 9.14 -15.53 13.93
CA GLN A 37 9.49 -14.44 14.84
C GLN A 37 8.81 -13.15 14.39
N LEU A 38 8.01 -12.54 15.26
CA LEU A 38 7.46 -11.21 15.04
C LEU A 38 8.37 -10.13 15.64
N VAL A 39 8.74 -9.13 14.85
CA VAL A 39 9.73 -8.11 15.21
C VAL A 39 9.13 -6.72 15.00
N ARG A 40 9.39 -5.81 15.94
CA ARG A 40 9.03 -4.40 15.79
C ARG A 40 10.11 -3.67 14.98
N PRO A 41 9.73 -2.63 14.20
CA PRO A 41 10.68 -1.84 13.42
C PRO A 41 11.96 -1.41 14.15
N GLN A 42 11.85 -0.98 15.41
CA GLN A 42 13.00 -0.53 16.22
C GLN A 42 13.97 -1.65 16.65
N ASP A 43 13.51 -2.90 16.63
CA ASP A 43 14.30 -4.07 17.06
C ASP A 43 14.95 -4.78 15.85
N LEU A 44 14.81 -4.21 14.65
CA LEU A 44 15.30 -4.80 13.42
C LEU A 44 16.83 -4.67 13.31
N SER A 45 17.52 -5.79 13.19
CA SER A 45 18.97 -5.83 13.02
C SER A 45 19.37 -6.13 11.58
N ALA A 46 20.28 -5.33 11.02
CA ALA A 46 20.85 -5.62 9.71
C ALA A 46 21.59 -6.97 9.67
N ASP A 47 22.15 -7.43 10.77
CA ASP A 47 22.96 -8.65 10.83
C ASP A 47 22.12 -9.94 10.89
N ALA A 48 20.80 -9.83 11.07
CA ALA A 48 19.94 -11.00 11.06
C ALA A 48 19.99 -11.74 9.71
N THR A 49 19.76 -13.05 9.78
CA THR A 49 19.80 -13.98 8.62
C THR A 49 18.47 -14.75 8.54
N PRO A 50 17.36 -14.09 8.16
CA PRO A 50 16.07 -14.76 8.07
C PRO A 50 16.00 -15.70 6.87
N ASP A 51 15.31 -16.84 6.99
CA ASP A 51 15.02 -17.69 5.83
C ASP A 51 14.13 -16.96 4.80
N MET A 52 13.12 -16.25 5.31
CA MET A 52 12.18 -15.43 4.54
C MET A 52 11.56 -14.38 5.46
N THR A 53 11.24 -13.22 4.89
CA THR A 53 10.61 -12.10 5.60
C THR A 53 9.28 -11.72 4.96
N PHE A 54 8.29 -11.41 5.80
CA PHE A 54 7.08 -10.70 5.37
C PHE A 54 6.91 -9.43 6.22
N ALA A 55 6.70 -8.30 5.57
CA ALA A 55 6.85 -6.99 6.19
C ALA A 55 5.66 -6.07 5.89
N MET A 56 5.15 -5.44 6.95
CA MET A 56 4.19 -4.33 6.88
C MET A 56 4.85 -2.96 7.09
N CYS A 57 6.13 -2.91 7.44
CA CYS A 57 6.87 -1.66 7.63
C CYS A 57 7.06 -0.89 6.32
N GLU A 58 7.09 0.44 6.46
CA GLU A 58 7.15 1.37 5.33
C GLU A 58 8.23 2.44 5.52
N GLY A 59 8.87 2.50 6.68
CA GLY A 59 9.88 3.49 7.02
C GLY A 59 11.19 3.27 6.28
N SER A 60 11.84 4.38 5.93
CA SER A 60 13.07 4.33 5.12
C SER A 60 14.19 3.52 5.76
N ASP A 61 14.28 3.48 7.10
CA ASP A 61 15.33 2.76 7.80
C ASP A 61 15.07 1.25 7.79
N CYS A 62 13.83 0.81 8.03
CA CYS A 62 13.45 -0.59 7.86
C CYS A 62 13.64 -1.04 6.41
N LEU A 63 13.21 -0.24 5.43
CA LEU A 63 13.34 -0.57 4.02
C LEU A 63 14.81 -0.69 3.57
N LYS A 64 15.74 0.09 4.14
CA LYS A 64 17.19 -0.07 3.90
C LYS A 64 17.69 -1.43 4.39
N ILE A 65 17.29 -1.85 5.61
CA ILE A 65 17.67 -3.15 6.17
C ILE A 65 17.12 -4.28 5.30
N LEU A 66 15.83 -4.20 4.95
CA LEU A 66 15.19 -5.21 4.11
C LEU A 66 15.82 -5.33 2.72
N LYS A 67 16.28 -4.22 2.12
CA LYS A 67 17.04 -4.25 0.86
C LYS A 67 18.40 -4.95 1.01
N SER A 68 19.08 -4.77 2.14
CA SER A 68 20.31 -5.51 2.46
C SER A 68 20.04 -7.00 2.61
N TRP A 69 18.89 -7.39 3.16
CA TRP A 69 18.46 -8.79 3.22
C TRP A 69 18.20 -9.37 1.84
N GLU A 70 17.43 -8.67 0.99
CA GLU A 70 17.21 -9.10 -0.40
C GLU A 70 18.51 -9.22 -1.19
N ALA A 71 19.44 -8.27 -1.04
CA ALA A 71 20.74 -8.29 -1.72
C ALA A 71 21.61 -9.50 -1.31
N ARG A 72 21.41 -10.03 -0.10
CA ARG A 72 22.06 -11.27 0.38
C ARG A 72 21.29 -12.54 0.00
N GLY A 73 20.17 -12.43 -0.70
CA GLY A 73 19.38 -13.56 -1.17
C GLY A 73 18.26 -14.01 -0.23
N TYR A 74 17.97 -13.25 0.83
CA TYR A 74 16.83 -13.51 1.72
C TYR A 74 15.56 -12.90 1.12
N PRO A 75 14.52 -13.69 0.79
CA PRO A 75 13.30 -13.15 0.18
C PRO A 75 12.52 -12.26 1.16
N VAL A 76 11.97 -11.16 0.65
CA VAL A 76 11.13 -10.21 1.41
C VAL A 76 9.80 -9.98 0.69
N PHE A 77 8.67 -10.08 1.41
CA PHE A 77 7.32 -9.94 0.85
C PHE A 77 6.47 -8.89 1.59
N ASN A 78 5.85 -7.92 0.90
CA ASN A 78 6.25 -7.46 -0.43
C ASN A 78 7.70 -6.98 -0.45
N SER A 79 8.34 -6.94 -1.62
CA SER A 79 9.71 -6.45 -1.70
C SER A 79 9.78 -4.98 -1.24
N PRO A 80 10.86 -4.54 -0.58
CA PRO A 80 11.07 -3.15 -0.19
C PRO A 80 10.92 -2.18 -1.35
N ARG A 81 11.35 -2.56 -2.55
CA ARG A 81 11.13 -1.76 -3.76
C ARG A 81 9.64 -1.59 -4.05
N ALA A 82 8.84 -2.65 -3.93
CA ALA A 82 7.40 -2.58 -4.16
C ALA A 82 6.68 -1.74 -3.10
N VAL A 83 7.11 -1.80 -1.84
CA VAL A 83 6.64 -0.90 -0.78
C VAL A 83 6.96 0.56 -1.12
N GLU A 84 8.21 0.87 -1.49
CA GLU A 84 8.60 2.23 -1.91
C GLU A 84 7.83 2.72 -3.15
N ASN A 85 7.49 1.82 -4.07
CA ASN A 85 6.70 2.17 -5.26
C ASN A 85 5.29 2.65 -4.90
N CYS A 86 4.77 2.30 -3.72
CA CYS A 86 3.52 2.85 -3.22
C CYS A 86 3.65 4.30 -2.71
N HIS A 87 4.87 4.83 -2.50
CA HIS A 87 5.04 6.23 -2.15
C HIS A 87 4.63 7.09 -3.35
N ARG A 88 3.80 8.11 -3.13
CA ARG A 88 3.11 8.80 -4.23
C ARG A 88 4.06 9.40 -5.26
N TYR A 89 5.19 9.96 -4.82
CA TYR A 89 6.19 10.52 -5.73
C TYR A 89 6.77 9.48 -6.71
N ARG A 90 6.84 8.20 -6.33
CA ARG A 90 7.25 7.10 -7.22
C ARG A 90 6.07 6.55 -8.00
N MET A 91 4.97 6.28 -7.31
CA MET A 91 3.76 5.67 -7.89
C MET A 91 3.32 6.39 -9.16
N LEU A 92 3.31 7.73 -9.15
CA LEU A 92 2.84 8.52 -10.29
C LEU A 92 3.64 8.25 -11.57
N SER A 93 4.97 8.13 -11.48
CA SER A 93 5.82 7.80 -12.63
C SER A 93 5.57 6.38 -13.17
N LEU A 94 5.20 5.44 -12.30
CA LEU A 94 4.96 4.04 -12.66
C LEU A 94 3.57 3.80 -13.26
N ILE A 95 2.60 4.66 -12.90
CA ILE A 95 1.23 4.63 -13.41
C ILE A 95 1.09 5.51 -14.67
N ALA A 96 1.93 6.53 -14.83
CA ALA A 96 1.92 7.39 -16.01
C ALA A 96 2.05 6.58 -17.32
N GLY A 97 1.20 6.90 -18.31
CA GLY A 97 1.20 6.21 -19.61
C GLY A 97 0.62 4.78 -19.60
N THR A 98 0.07 4.32 -18.47
CA THR A 98 -0.64 3.04 -18.38
C THR A 98 -2.13 3.21 -18.66
N PRO A 99 -2.86 2.13 -18.99
CA PRO A 99 -4.32 2.18 -19.15
C PRO A 99 -5.09 2.23 -17.81
N ILE A 100 -4.38 2.32 -16.67
CA ILE A 100 -5.00 2.37 -15.34
C ILE A 100 -5.72 3.72 -15.22
N PRO A 101 -7.07 3.74 -15.05
CA PRO A 101 -7.77 4.99 -14.82
C PRO A 101 -7.35 5.57 -13.47
N PHE A 102 -6.67 6.70 -13.51
CA PHE A 102 -6.16 7.42 -12.36
C PHE A 102 -6.58 8.89 -12.50
N PRO A 103 -7.09 9.56 -11.45
CA PRO A 103 -7.48 10.95 -11.57
C PRO A 103 -6.29 11.82 -11.95
N LYS A 104 -6.56 12.99 -12.56
CA LYS A 104 -5.50 13.96 -12.84
C LYS A 104 -4.75 14.23 -11.54
N THR A 105 -3.45 13.95 -11.55
CA THR A 105 -2.62 14.03 -10.36
C THR A 105 -1.30 14.71 -10.68
N LEU A 106 -0.89 15.65 -9.83
CA LEU A 106 0.34 16.42 -9.98
C LEU A 106 1.17 16.32 -8.71
N LEU A 107 2.43 15.92 -8.84
CA LEU A 107 3.43 16.06 -7.79
C LEU A 107 4.01 17.48 -7.87
N ILE A 108 3.99 18.19 -6.75
CA ILE A 108 4.53 19.55 -6.62
C ILE A 108 5.49 19.62 -5.44
N ARG A 109 6.38 20.61 -5.45
CA ARG A 109 7.00 21.06 -4.20
C ARG A 109 6.01 21.89 -3.39
N THR A 110 6.09 21.80 -2.08
CA THR A 110 5.17 22.55 -1.20
C THR A 110 5.38 24.05 -1.26
N HIS A 111 6.49 24.56 -1.79
CA HIS A 111 6.73 25.99 -1.99
C HIS A 111 6.34 26.48 -3.40
N GLU A 112 5.90 25.61 -4.30
CA GLU A 112 5.49 26.00 -5.65
C GLU A 112 4.13 26.70 -5.65
N HIS A 113 4.01 27.74 -6.47
CA HIS A 113 2.71 28.35 -6.75
C HIS A 113 1.98 27.54 -7.84
N VAL A 114 0.85 26.95 -7.47
CA VAL A 114 0.00 26.20 -8.40
C VAL A 114 -1.10 27.10 -8.92
N ASN A 115 -1.16 27.38 -10.23
CA ASN A 115 -2.22 28.20 -10.82
C ASN A 115 -2.73 27.63 -12.14
N GLY A 116 -4.05 27.44 -12.25
CA GLY A 116 -4.72 27.00 -13.48
C GLY A 116 -4.62 25.50 -13.81
N GLN A 117 -3.88 24.69 -13.02
CA GLN A 117 -3.79 23.25 -13.27
C GLN A 117 -5.04 22.48 -12.82
N PHE A 118 -5.82 23.00 -11.87
CA PHE A 118 -7.02 22.34 -11.36
C PHE A 118 -8.18 23.33 -11.25
N ASP A 119 -9.37 22.84 -11.50
CA ASP A 119 -10.61 23.53 -11.15
C ASP A 119 -10.91 23.28 -9.67
N LEU A 120 -10.51 24.23 -8.82
CA LEU A 120 -10.69 24.09 -7.37
C LEU A 120 -12.15 23.98 -6.98
N SER A 121 -13.09 24.59 -7.73
CA SER A 121 -14.51 24.56 -7.40
C SER A 121 -15.11 23.14 -7.43
N ARG A 122 -14.49 22.23 -8.20
CA ARG A 122 -14.89 20.83 -8.29
C ARG A 122 -14.27 19.93 -7.21
N GLY A 123 -13.36 20.49 -6.41
CA GLY A 123 -12.64 19.81 -5.36
C GLY A 123 -11.27 19.28 -5.80
N VAL A 124 -10.26 19.48 -4.96
CA VAL A 124 -8.91 18.91 -5.12
C VAL A 124 -8.46 18.29 -3.82
N TRP A 125 -7.92 17.09 -3.89
CA TRP A 125 -7.23 16.45 -2.78
C TRP A 125 -5.79 16.94 -2.71
N VAL A 126 -5.42 17.55 -1.59
CA VAL A 126 -4.04 17.85 -1.22
C VAL A 126 -3.55 16.74 -0.30
N LYS A 127 -2.57 15.98 -0.76
CA LYS A 127 -1.97 14.84 -0.04
C LYS A 127 -0.48 15.11 0.19
N ARG A 128 0.08 14.65 1.31
CA ARG A 128 1.54 14.62 1.45
C ARG A 128 2.17 13.69 0.39
N GLY A 129 3.37 14.03 -0.08
CA GLY A 129 3.99 13.35 -1.23
C GLY A 129 4.98 12.23 -0.89
N ASP A 130 5.56 12.23 0.30
CA ASP A 130 6.69 11.38 0.72
C ASP A 130 6.27 9.99 1.22
N VAL A 131 5.16 9.90 1.96
CA VAL A 131 4.51 8.66 2.47
C VAL A 131 2.98 8.78 2.39
N HIS A 132 2.22 7.76 2.79
CA HIS A 132 0.74 7.79 2.66
C HIS A 132 0.06 8.81 3.58
N SER A 133 -0.05 8.53 4.87
CA SER A 133 -0.65 9.42 5.86
C SER A 133 -0.14 9.03 7.24
N THR A 134 0.28 10.02 8.02
CA THR A 134 0.69 9.87 9.42
C THR A 134 -0.18 10.72 10.35
N HIS A 135 -0.98 11.63 9.78
CA HIS A 135 -1.82 12.58 10.48
C HIS A 135 -3.11 12.83 9.69
N PRO A 136 -4.27 13.06 10.32
CA PRO A 136 -5.53 13.33 9.61
C PRO A 136 -5.45 14.48 8.59
N SER A 137 -4.65 15.50 8.89
CA SER A 137 -4.41 16.64 7.98
C SER A 137 -3.51 16.33 6.78
N ASP A 138 -2.96 15.12 6.67
CA ASP A 138 -2.09 14.71 5.55
C ASP A 138 -2.88 14.49 4.25
N VAL A 139 -4.21 14.45 4.33
CA VAL A 139 -5.13 14.35 3.19
C VAL A 139 -6.30 15.31 3.41
N ARG A 140 -6.39 16.39 2.61
CA ARG A 140 -7.45 17.39 2.69
C ARG A 140 -8.14 17.55 1.34
N LEU A 141 -9.48 17.58 1.33
CA LEU A 141 -10.25 18.03 0.18
C LEU A 141 -10.47 19.53 0.29
N ILE A 142 -10.01 20.30 -0.70
CA ILE A 142 -10.10 21.76 -0.75
C ILE A 142 -10.89 22.21 -1.98
N HIS A 143 -11.52 23.39 -1.87
CA HIS A 143 -12.38 23.95 -2.93
C HIS A 143 -11.97 25.35 -3.39
N ASP A 144 -10.95 25.93 -2.77
CA ASP A 144 -10.53 27.31 -3.00
C ASP A 144 -9.02 27.47 -2.79
N ARG A 145 -8.49 28.60 -3.29
CA ARG A 145 -7.05 28.87 -3.27
C ARG A 145 -6.51 29.11 -1.86
N SER A 146 -7.29 29.74 -0.98
CA SER A 146 -6.85 30.03 0.39
C SER A 146 -6.62 28.73 1.14
N SER A 147 -7.57 27.79 1.06
CA SER A 147 -7.47 26.46 1.67
C SER A 147 -6.30 25.63 1.10
N LEU A 148 -6.01 25.77 -0.21
CA LEU A 148 -4.85 25.12 -0.82
C LEU A 148 -3.54 25.65 -0.21
N GLU A 149 -3.37 26.97 -0.12
CA GLU A 149 -2.16 27.57 0.44
C GLU A 149 -1.98 27.23 1.92
N GLU A 150 -3.07 27.21 2.70
CA GLU A 150 -3.05 26.80 4.09
C GLU A 150 -2.60 25.34 4.25
N ALA A 151 -3.11 24.43 3.40
CA ALA A 151 -2.69 23.04 3.41
C ALA A 151 -1.21 22.87 3.06
N LEU A 152 -0.71 23.60 2.06
CA LEU A 152 0.70 23.57 1.70
C LEU A 152 1.59 24.21 2.78
N GLN A 153 1.14 25.28 3.45
CA GLN A 153 1.85 25.87 4.58
C GLN A 153 1.94 24.88 5.75
N ALA A 154 0.85 24.21 6.10
CA ALA A 154 0.84 23.19 7.16
C ALA A 154 1.83 22.04 6.88
N PHE A 155 2.05 21.70 5.61
CA PHE A 155 3.12 20.76 5.23
C PHE A 155 4.52 21.35 5.42
N ARG A 156 4.75 22.60 5.02
CA ARG A 156 6.04 23.29 5.19
C ARG A 156 6.41 23.41 6.68
N ASP A 157 5.46 23.74 7.54
CA ASP A 157 5.66 23.85 8.99
C ASP A 157 6.11 22.52 9.62
N ARG A 158 5.77 21.40 8.98
CA ARG A 158 6.17 20.04 9.34
C ARG A 158 7.35 19.51 8.52
N LEU A 159 8.05 20.39 7.78
CA LEU A 159 9.20 20.06 6.92
C LEU A 159 8.89 19.09 5.78
N ILE A 160 7.62 18.96 5.38
CA ILE A 160 7.19 18.17 4.22
C ILE A 160 7.39 19.02 2.97
N THR A 161 8.30 18.59 2.09
CA THR A 161 8.73 19.38 0.91
C THR A 161 8.00 19.03 -0.38
N GLN A 162 7.21 17.95 -0.39
CA GLN A 162 6.49 17.45 -1.55
C GLN A 162 5.02 17.21 -1.22
N ALA A 163 4.14 17.60 -2.13
CA ALA A 163 2.71 17.36 -2.05
C ALA A 163 2.18 16.79 -3.37
N VAL A 164 1.06 16.11 -3.29
CA VAL A 164 0.32 15.60 -4.43
C VAL A 164 -1.04 16.28 -4.45
N LEU A 165 -1.33 16.91 -5.60
CA LEU A 165 -2.65 17.44 -5.91
C LEU A 165 -3.37 16.44 -6.81
N GLN A 166 -4.53 15.96 -6.40
CA GLN A 166 -5.31 14.98 -7.13
C GLN A 166 -6.74 15.50 -7.33
N GLU A 167 -7.23 15.45 -8.57
CA GLU A 167 -8.61 15.80 -8.90
C GLU A 167 -9.59 14.99 -8.04
N HIS A 168 -10.61 15.67 -7.48
CA HIS A 168 -11.69 14.99 -6.81
C HIS A 168 -12.64 14.36 -7.82
N ILE A 169 -12.81 13.04 -7.72
CA ILE A 169 -13.80 12.30 -8.49
C ILE A 169 -15.05 12.11 -7.64
N HIS A 170 -16.18 12.61 -8.13
CA HIS A 170 -17.49 12.41 -7.50
C HIS A 170 -18.02 11.01 -7.84
N GLY A 171 -18.18 10.16 -6.83
CA GLY A 171 -18.67 8.79 -7.01
C GLY A 171 -18.59 7.96 -5.74
N ASP A 172 -18.85 6.67 -5.87
CA ASP A 172 -18.89 5.73 -4.76
C ASP A 172 -17.49 5.24 -4.42
N LEU A 173 -17.07 5.45 -3.16
CA LEU A 173 -15.79 4.97 -2.68
C LEU A 173 -15.86 3.48 -2.35
N VAL A 174 -15.13 2.68 -3.11
CA VAL A 174 -14.96 1.24 -2.92
C VAL A 174 -13.52 0.97 -2.48
N LYS A 175 -13.35 0.12 -1.48
CA LYS A 175 -12.05 -0.43 -1.09
C LYS A 175 -11.89 -1.79 -1.73
N PHE A 176 -10.65 -2.15 -2.07
CA PHE A 176 -10.33 -3.47 -2.62
C PHE A 176 -9.05 -4.04 -2.02
N TYR A 177 -8.97 -5.37 -2.04
CA TYR A 177 -7.86 -6.18 -1.55
C TYR A 177 -7.57 -7.30 -2.54
N GLY A 178 -6.30 -7.66 -2.71
CA GLY A 178 -5.93 -8.67 -3.70
C GLY A 178 -4.64 -9.42 -3.40
N ILE A 179 -4.63 -10.70 -3.77
CA ILE A 179 -3.47 -11.59 -3.77
C ILE A 179 -3.50 -12.40 -5.09
N PRO A 180 -2.88 -11.91 -6.18
CA PRO A 180 -3.13 -12.44 -7.53
C PRO A 180 -2.74 -13.90 -7.70
N SER A 181 -1.64 -14.32 -7.08
CA SER A 181 -1.19 -15.72 -7.12
C SER A 181 -2.17 -16.70 -6.48
N ARG A 182 -3.07 -16.20 -5.62
CA ARG A 182 -4.12 -16.97 -4.97
C ARG A 182 -5.47 -16.83 -5.68
N LYS A 183 -5.55 -16.03 -6.75
CA LYS A 183 -6.81 -15.64 -7.41
C LYS A 183 -7.83 -15.08 -6.41
N TRP A 184 -7.34 -14.43 -5.35
CA TRP A 184 -8.16 -13.91 -4.29
C TRP A 184 -8.29 -12.40 -4.42
N PHE A 185 -9.54 -11.93 -4.49
CA PHE A 185 -9.88 -10.52 -4.60
C PHE A 185 -11.14 -10.24 -3.79
N ARG A 186 -11.15 -9.15 -3.03
CA ARG A 186 -12.29 -8.65 -2.26
C ARG A 186 -12.48 -7.18 -2.53
N PHE A 187 -13.73 -6.73 -2.56
CA PHE A 187 -14.06 -5.32 -2.60
C PHE A 187 -15.33 -5.05 -1.78
N PHE A 188 -15.46 -3.82 -1.28
CA PHE A 188 -16.60 -3.39 -0.47
C PHE A 188 -16.71 -1.87 -0.48
N TYR A 189 -17.93 -1.34 -0.33
CA TYR A 189 -18.14 0.10 -0.18
C TYR A 189 -17.60 0.59 1.16
N HIS A 190 -16.87 1.70 1.18
CA HIS A 190 -16.29 2.25 2.41
C HIS A 190 -17.35 2.76 3.39
N LYS A 191 -18.43 3.36 2.86
CA LYS A 191 -19.58 3.88 3.60
C LYS A 191 -20.86 3.49 2.86
N PRO A 192 -21.33 2.24 3.00
CA PRO A 192 -22.43 1.71 2.19
C PRO A 192 -23.72 2.54 2.29
N ASP A 193 -23.98 3.16 3.45
CA ASP A 193 -25.17 4.00 3.66
C ASP A 193 -25.13 5.36 2.93
N LYS A 194 -24.01 5.68 2.27
CA LYS A 194 -23.77 6.97 1.60
C LYS A 194 -23.43 6.82 0.11
N VAL A 195 -23.74 5.68 -0.50
CA VAL A 195 -23.42 5.40 -1.91
C VAL A 195 -24.62 5.67 -2.82
N ASN A 196 -24.33 6.11 -4.04
CA ASN A 196 -25.30 6.27 -5.11
C ASN A 196 -25.64 4.94 -5.80
N GLY A 197 -24.80 3.92 -5.63
CA GLY A 197 -24.99 2.59 -6.22
C GLY A 197 -24.63 2.54 -7.70
N HIS A 198 -23.57 3.26 -8.10
CA HIS A 198 -23.13 3.28 -9.49
C HIS A 198 -22.71 1.87 -9.96
N PRO A 199 -23.15 1.44 -11.16
CA PRO A 199 -22.82 0.11 -11.65
C PRO A 199 -21.35 0.02 -12.03
N PHE A 200 -20.71 -1.10 -11.68
CA PHE A 200 -19.39 -1.45 -12.18
C PHE A 200 -19.25 -2.97 -12.31
N SER A 201 -18.31 -3.41 -13.16
CA SER A 201 -17.94 -4.83 -13.26
C SER A 201 -16.87 -5.14 -12.21
N PRO A 202 -17.13 -6.06 -11.27
CA PRO A 202 -16.14 -6.57 -10.34
C PRO A 202 -14.89 -7.11 -11.03
N GLU A 203 -15.06 -7.79 -12.17
CA GLU A 203 -13.98 -8.38 -12.95
C GLU A 203 -13.08 -7.30 -13.56
N LYS A 204 -13.68 -6.21 -14.07
CA LYS A 204 -12.94 -5.07 -14.61
C LYS A 204 -12.20 -4.32 -13.51
N LEU A 205 -12.81 -4.18 -12.32
CA LEU A 205 -12.16 -3.61 -11.15
C LEU A 205 -10.96 -4.47 -10.74
N GLN A 206 -11.15 -5.78 -10.58
CA GLN A 206 -10.08 -6.71 -10.24
C GLN A 206 -8.91 -6.61 -11.23
N ARG A 207 -9.17 -6.70 -12.53
CA ARG A 207 -8.12 -6.58 -13.56
C ARG A 207 -7.36 -5.27 -13.47
N THR A 208 -8.07 -4.17 -13.20
CA THR A 208 -7.44 -2.84 -13.06
C THR A 208 -6.55 -2.79 -11.83
N ALA A 209 -7.05 -3.27 -10.69
CA ALA A 209 -6.33 -3.31 -9.43
C ALA A 209 -5.09 -4.22 -9.51
N GLU A 210 -5.21 -5.40 -10.12
CA GLU A 210 -4.10 -6.32 -10.36
C GLU A 210 -3.07 -5.75 -11.35
N THR A 211 -3.52 -5.04 -12.40
CA THR A 211 -2.61 -4.34 -13.32
C THR A 211 -1.79 -3.28 -12.57
N ALA A 212 -2.45 -2.52 -11.69
CA ALA A 212 -1.77 -1.52 -10.88
C ALA A 212 -0.79 -2.15 -9.87
N ALA A 213 -1.22 -3.20 -9.17
CA ALA A 213 -0.36 -3.97 -8.28
C ALA A 213 0.87 -4.53 -9.00
N ALA A 214 0.70 -5.10 -10.19
CA ALA A 214 1.79 -5.63 -11.01
C ALA A 214 2.78 -4.52 -11.43
N ARG A 215 2.29 -3.33 -11.78
CA ARG A 215 3.16 -2.16 -12.11
C ARG A 215 3.99 -1.71 -10.91
N LEU A 216 3.46 -1.82 -9.70
CA LEU A 216 4.16 -1.48 -8.47
C LEU A 216 5.01 -2.64 -7.93
N GLY A 217 4.86 -3.86 -8.46
CA GLY A 217 5.56 -5.06 -8.01
C GLY A 217 4.95 -5.72 -6.76
N LEU A 218 3.69 -5.44 -6.47
CA LEU A 218 2.98 -5.96 -5.30
C LEU A 218 2.45 -7.39 -5.53
N GLN A 219 2.39 -8.16 -4.46
CA GLN A 219 1.85 -9.53 -4.42
C GLN A 219 0.69 -9.66 -3.43
N VAL A 220 0.80 -8.99 -2.29
CA VAL A 220 -0.30 -8.67 -1.38
C VAL A 220 -0.57 -7.19 -1.57
N PHE A 221 -1.82 -6.76 -1.68
CA PHE A 221 -2.11 -5.34 -1.81
C PHE A 221 -3.56 -5.01 -1.44
N GLY A 222 -3.80 -3.72 -1.29
CA GLY A 222 -5.14 -3.16 -1.37
C GLY A 222 -5.12 -1.73 -1.84
N GLY A 223 -6.29 -1.11 -1.86
CA GLY A 223 -6.39 0.27 -2.29
C GLY A 223 -7.83 0.75 -2.32
N ASP A 224 -7.94 1.98 -2.81
CA ASP A 224 -9.19 2.72 -2.87
C ASP A 224 -9.47 3.06 -4.33
N VAL A 225 -10.73 2.85 -4.73
CA VAL A 225 -11.24 3.17 -6.06
C VAL A 225 -12.51 4.01 -5.92
N VAL A 226 -12.68 5.01 -6.77
CA VAL A 226 -13.95 5.73 -6.90
C VAL A 226 -14.68 5.22 -8.13
N VAL A 227 -15.90 4.74 -7.94
CA VAL A 227 -16.79 4.29 -9.01
C VAL A 227 -17.74 5.42 -9.37
N THR A 228 -17.75 5.78 -10.65
CA THR A 228 -18.70 6.73 -11.25
C THR A 228 -19.68 5.96 -12.12
N ARG A 229 -20.69 6.64 -12.66
CA ARG A 229 -21.65 6.04 -13.59
C ARG A 229 -21.00 5.33 -14.78
N ASP A 230 -19.88 5.84 -15.27
CA ASP A 230 -19.28 5.37 -16.53
C ASP A 230 -17.97 4.60 -16.34
N ARG A 231 -17.23 4.88 -15.26
CA ARG A 231 -15.85 4.40 -15.05
C ARG A 231 -15.51 4.28 -13.58
N HIS A 232 -14.45 3.54 -13.27
CA HIS A 232 -13.81 3.53 -11.96
C HIS A 232 -12.41 4.13 -12.04
N TYR A 233 -11.95 4.80 -10.98
CA TYR A 233 -10.64 5.44 -10.89
C TYR A 233 -9.91 4.95 -9.65
N ILE A 234 -8.72 4.37 -9.81
CA ILE A 234 -7.85 4.05 -8.68
C ILE A 234 -7.36 5.37 -8.11
N ILE A 235 -7.55 5.59 -6.81
CA ILE A 235 -7.16 6.84 -6.14
C ILE A 235 -6.04 6.66 -5.12
N ASP A 236 -5.82 5.42 -4.66
CA ASP A 236 -4.78 5.04 -3.72
C ASP A 236 -4.48 3.53 -3.80
N ILE A 237 -3.22 3.15 -3.54
CA ILE A 237 -2.77 1.75 -3.46
C ILE A 237 -1.82 1.61 -2.26
N ASN A 238 -2.00 0.54 -1.50
CA ASN A 238 -1.25 0.20 -0.29
C ASN A 238 -0.59 -1.17 -0.46
N SER A 239 0.65 -1.28 0.00
CA SER A 239 1.43 -2.53 -0.10
C SER A 239 0.88 -3.61 0.83
N TRP A 240 0.38 -3.26 2.01
CA TRP A 240 -0.21 -4.24 2.93
C TRP A 240 -1.24 -3.54 3.83
N PRO A 241 -2.51 -3.40 3.42
CA PRO A 241 -3.53 -2.78 4.27
C PRO A 241 -3.84 -3.66 5.50
N SER A 242 -4.67 -3.19 6.42
CA SER A 242 -5.07 -3.97 7.60
C SER A 242 -6.04 -5.12 7.32
N PHE A 243 -6.66 -5.15 6.14
CA PHE A 243 -7.72 -6.09 5.76
C PHE A 243 -8.88 -6.18 6.76
N ALA A 244 -9.13 -5.11 7.55
CA ALA A 244 -9.93 -5.19 8.77
C ALA A 244 -11.32 -5.85 8.65
N ILE A 245 -12.01 -5.69 7.51
CA ILE A 245 -13.36 -6.25 7.29
C ILE A 245 -13.37 -7.75 6.93
N CYS A 246 -12.24 -8.30 6.49
CA CYS A 246 -12.11 -9.69 6.06
C CYS A 246 -10.79 -10.30 6.57
N ARG A 247 -10.37 -9.90 7.78
CA ARG A 247 -9.01 -10.08 8.27
C ARG A 247 -8.61 -11.55 8.39
N GLU A 248 -9.49 -12.38 8.96
CA GLU A 248 -9.29 -13.83 9.10
C GLU A 248 -9.03 -14.48 7.73
N GLU A 249 -9.96 -14.26 6.80
CA GLU A 249 -9.85 -14.80 5.45
C GLU A 249 -8.58 -14.30 4.72
N ALA A 250 -8.26 -13.00 4.88
CA ALA A 250 -7.08 -12.43 4.28
C ALA A 250 -5.80 -13.03 4.86
N ALA A 251 -5.72 -13.22 6.18
CA ALA A 251 -4.58 -13.85 6.86
C ALA A 251 -4.30 -15.25 6.31
N ASP A 252 -5.34 -16.08 6.16
CA ASP A 252 -5.21 -17.43 5.59
C ASP A 252 -4.67 -17.41 4.16
N GLN A 253 -5.17 -16.49 3.32
CA GLN A 253 -4.72 -16.36 1.94
C GLN A 253 -3.29 -15.85 1.82
N ILE A 254 -2.90 -14.90 2.69
CA ILE A 254 -1.53 -14.39 2.77
C ILE A 254 -0.59 -15.48 3.28
N ALA A 255 -0.93 -16.17 4.36
CA ALA A 255 -0.15 -17.26 4.92
C ALA A 255 0.06 -18.37 3.89
N SER A 256 -1.00 -18.78 3.19
CA SER A 256 -0.89 -19.78 2.13
C SER A 256 -0.01 -19.31 0.97
N PHE A 257 -0.09 -18.03 0.57
CA PHE A 257 0.82 -17.45 -0.41
C PHE A 257 2.28 -17.51 0.06
N LEU A 258 2.57 -17.10 1.30
CA LEU A 258 3.91 -17.10 1.87
C LEU A 258 4.47 -18.52 2.00
N LEU A 259 3.63 -19.48 2.39
CA LEU A 259 3.99 -20.90 2.47
C LEU A 259 4.40 -21.47 1.11
N ASP A 260 3.65 -21.15 0.04
CA ASP A 260 4.01 -21.54 -1.32
C ASP A 260 5.37 -20.94 -1.73
N ARG A 261 5.67 -19.71 -1.30
CA ARG A 261 6.96 -19.06 -1.56
C ARG A 261 8.08 -19.70 -0.75
N TYR A 262 7.83 -19.99 0.52
CA TYR A 262 8.79 -20.61 1.42
C TYR A 262 9.22 -21.99 0.92
N ARG A 263 8.25 -22.88 0.61
CA ARG A 263 8.53 -24.22 0.07
C ARG A 263 9.35 -24.18 -1.23
N LYS A 264 9.06 -23.21 -2.11
CA LYS A 264 9.86 -23.00 -3.33
C LYS A 264 11.28 -22.57 -3.00
N TRP A 265 11.45 -21.59 -2.13
CA TRP A 265 12.78 -21.10 -1.73
C TRP A 265 13.62 -22.20 -1.08
N GLU A 266 13.03 -22.95 -0.13
CA GLU A 266 13.69 -24.06 0.56
C GLU A 266 14.16 -25.15 -0.42
N SER A 267 13.33 -25.49 -1.40
CA SER A 267 13.70 -26.43 -2.47
C SER A 267 14.91 -25.96 -3.28
N HIS A 268 14.99 -24.66 -3.60
CA HIS A 268 16.13 -24.09 -4.34
C HIS A 268 17.41 -24.06 -3.47
N GLN A 269 17.30 -23.70 -2.18
CA GLN A 269 18.43 -23.72 -1.26
C GLN A 269 18.97 -25.13 -1.03
N GLY A 270 18.08 -26.12 -0.89
CA GLY A 270 18.46 -27.52 -0.80
C GLY A 270 19.20 -28.02 -2.04
N LEU A 271 18.81 -27.56 -3.24
CA LEU A 271 19.53 -27.88 -4.48
C LEU A 271 20.91 -27.22 -4.53
N GLN A 272 21.03 -25.94 -4.17
CA GLN A 272 22.32 -25.23 -4.13
C GLN A 272 23.30 -25.86 -3.14
N ARG A 273 22.83 -26.28 -1.96
CA ARG A 273 23.67 -26.99 -0.97
C ARG A 273 24.13 -28.38 -1.42
N ARG A 274 23.42 -29.03 -2.34
CA ARG A 274 23.84 -30.33 -2.91
C ARG A 274 24.87 -30.18 -4.04
N LEU A 275 24.98 -28.99 -4.64
CA LEU A 275 25.87 -28.70 -5.76
C LEU A 275 27.16 -27.97 -5.34
N ALA A 276 27.22 -27.48 -4.10
CA ALA A 276 28.40 -26.88 -3.47
C ALA A 276 29.17 -27.91 -2.65
#